data_AF-W7L0X6-F1
#
_entry.id   AF-W7L0X6-F1
#
_cell.length_a   1.000
_cell.length_b   1.000
_cell.length_c   1.000
_cell.angle_alpha   90.00
_cell.angle_beta   90.00
_cell.angle_gamma   90.00
#
_symmetry.space_group_name_H-M   'P 1'
#
loop_
_entity.id
_entity.type
_entity.pdbx_description
1 polymer ?
#
loop_
_entity_poly.entity_id
_entity_poly.type
_entity_poly.pdbx_seq_one_letter_code
_entity_poly.pdbx_strand_id
1 'polypeptide(L)'
;MTKYHKITMNGKVMYREFDPTTGYYENEMITEEDLVEQLLEEAVDSEIEIDEEEIDRAINYIPSSFQREMVQNYIAYLQAVIESH
;
A
#
# COMPACT_ATOMS: atom_id res chain seq x y z
N MET A 1 -10.97 0.00 -13.37
CA MET A 1 -10.76 1.23 -12.57
C MET A 1 -12.02 2.02 -12.56
N THR A 2 -12.71 1.93 -11.43
CA THR A 2 -13.85 2.74 -11.07
C THR A 2 -13.45 4.21 -11.06
N LYS A 3 -14.32 5.10 -11.56
CA LYS A 3 -14.07 6.55 -11.56
C LYS A 3 -14.97 7.22 -10.55
N TYR A 4 -14.43 8.21 -9.85
CA TYR A 4 -15.19 9.01 -8.89
C TYR A 4 -15.21 10.47 -9.32
N HIS A 5 -16.36 11.11 -9.17
CA HIS A 5 -16.50 12.55 -9.30
C HIS A 5 -16.46 13.20 -7.92
N LYS A 6 -15.70 14.30 -7.81
CA LYS A 6 -15.65 15.15 -6.63
C LYS A 6 -16.82 16.14 -6.65
N ILE A 7 -17.59 16.18 -5.58
CA ILE A 7 -18.79 17.01 -5.44
C ILE A 7 -18.59 17.93 -4.24
N THR A 8 -18.66 19.24 -4.45
CA THR A 8 -18.59 20.24 -3.37
C THR A 8 -19.96 20.88 -3.18
N MET A 9 -20.57 20.68 -2.01
CA MET A 9 -21.87 21.25 -1.64
C MET A 9 -21.79 21.96 -0.29
N ASN A 10 -22.12 23.25 -0.26
CA ASN A 10 -22.07 24.06 0.98
C ASN A 10 -20.72 23.99 1.71
N GLY A 11 -19.61 23.88 0.96
CA GLY A 11 -18.26 23.72 1.50
C GLY A 11 -17.90 22.30 1.97
N LYS A 12 -18.85 21.36 1.97
CA LYS A 12 -18.59 19.94 2.23
C LYS A 12 -18.19 19.24 0.93
N VAL A 13 -17.08 18.51 0.98
CA VAL A 13 -16.59 17.67 -0.12
C VAL A 13 -17.11 16.25 0.08
N MET A 14 -17.67 15.68 -1.00
CA MET A 14 -18.09 14.29 -1.10
C MET A 14 -17.63 13.74 -2.45
N TYR A 15 -17.61 12.42 -2.57
CA TYR A 15 -17.24 11.71 -3.79
C TYR A 15 -18.37 10.77 -4.19
N ARG A 16 -18.50 10.51 -5.49
CA ARG A 16 -19.51 9.59 -6.00
C ARG A 16 -18.98 8.84 -7.19
N GLU A 17 -19.17 7.53 -7.18
CA GLU A 17 -18.82 6.66 -8.29
C GLU A 17 -19.61 7.02 -9.55
N PHE A 18 -18.92 7.04 -10.67
CA PHE A 18 -19.44 7.36 -11.98
C PHE A 18 -19.07 6.23 -12.95
N ASP A 19 -20.09 5.59 -13.52
CA ASP A 19 -19.89 4.65 -14.60
C ASP A 19 -19.89 5.40 -15.95
N PRO A 20 -18.73 5.49 -16.64
CA PRO A 20 -18.66 6.15 -17.94
C PRO A 20 -19.41 5.41 -19.05
N THR A 21 -19.75 4.14 -18.85
CA THR A 21 -20.44 3.28 -19.83
C THR A 21 -21.93 3.57 -19.88
N THR A 22 -22.56 3.67 -18.71
CA THR A 22 -23.99 3.98 -18.60
C THR A 22 -24.26 5.49 -18.44
N GLY A 23 -23.26 6.26 -17.99
CA GLY A 23 -23.38 7.69 -17.72
C GLY A 23 -24.12 8.01 -16.41
N TYR A 24 -24.34 7.01 -15.56
CA TYR A 24 -25.06 7.15 -14.30
C TYR A 24 -24.12 7.04 -13.09
N TYR A 25 -24.64 7.51 -11.95
CA TYR A 25 -24.02 7.30 -10.65
C TYR A 25 -24.68 6.09 -9.99
N GLU A 26 -23.90 5.04 -9.77
CA GLU A 26 -24.44 3.78 -9.25
C GLU A 26 -24.58 3.79 -7.71
N ASN A 27 -23.67 4.47 -7.01
CA ASN A 27 -23.56 4.43 -5.55
C ASN A 27 -23.94 5.75 -4.85
N GLU A 28 -24.04 5.71 -3.52
CA GLU A 28 -24.27 6.90 -2.68
C GLU A 28 -23.05 7.83 -2.67
N MET A 29 -23.25 9.05 -2.16
CA MET A 29 -22.14 9.97 -1.94
C MET A 29 -21.36 9.54 -0.70
N ILE A 30 -20.06 9.34 -0.87
CA ILE A 30 -19.14 8.93 0.19
C ILE A 30 -18.20 10.07 0.56
N THR A 31 -17.59 10.00 1.75
CA THR A 31 -16.60 10.98 2.18
C THR A 31 -15.22 10.70 1.56
N GLU A 32 -14.24 11.56 1.83
CA GLU A 32 -12.86 11.31 1.42
C GLU A 32 -12.25 10.10 2.13
N GLU A 33 -12.55 9.94 3.42
CA GLU A 33 -12.08 8.82 4.24
C GLU A 33 -12.59 7.50 3.68
N ASP A 34 -13.90 7.42 3.40
CA ASP A 34 -14.53 6.23 2.81
C ASP A 34 -13.96 5.90 1.42
N LEU A 35 -13.69 6.92 0.59
CA LEU A 35 -13.11 6.71 -0.73
C LEU A 35 -11.69 6.16 -0.64
N VAL A 36 -10.87 6.70 0.27
CA VAL A 36 -9.50 6.24 0.47
C VAL A 36 -9.50 4.79 0.94
N GLU A 37 -10.37 4.44 1.89
CA GLU A 37 -10.51 3.06 2.37
C GLU A 37 -10.88 2.09 1.24
N GLN A 38 -11.90 2.42 0.43
CA GLN A 38 -12.29 1.59 -0.72
C GLN A 38 -11.15 1.40 -1.73
N LEU A 39 -10.42 2.47 -2.04
CA LEU A 39 -9.31 2.41 -2.99
C LEU A 39 -8.13 1.63 -2.41
N LEU A 40 -7.89 1.69 -1.10
CA LEU A 40 -6.88 0.87 -0.44
C LEU A 40 -7.26 -0.61 -0.49
N GLU A 41 -8.53 -0.97 -0.23
CA GLU A 41 -8.99 -2.35 -0.36
C GLU A 41 -8.86 -2.90 -1.79
N GLU A 42 -9.12 -2.09 -2.82
CA GLU A 42 -8.95 -2.51 -4.23
C GLU A 42 -7.47 -2.61 -4.64
N ALA A 43 -6.62 -1.70 -4.16
CA ALA A 43 -5.24 -1.57 -4.60
C ALA A 43 -4.24 -2.41 -3.79
N VAL A 44 -4.53 -2.70 -2.52
CA VAL A 44 -3.65 -3.45 -1.61
C VAL A 44 -4.07 -4.92 -1.60
N ASP A 45 -3.33 -5.74 -2.33
CA ASP A 45 -3.58 -7.19 -2.44
C ASP A 45 -3.23 -7.95 -1.14
N SER A 46 -2.21 -7.47 -0.41
CA SER A 46 -1.76 -8.10 0.83
C SER A 46 -1.03 -7.13 1.75
N GLU A 47 -1.27 -7.25 3.06
CA GLU A 47 -0.45 -6.62 4.09
C GLU A 47 0.75 -7.53 4.42
N ILE A 48 1.96 -6.97 4.40
CA ILE A 48 3.18 -7.68 4.75
C ILE A 48 3.76 -7.00 6.00
N GLU A 49 3.73 -7.70 7.12
CA GLU A 49 4.38 -7.28 8.36
C GLU A 49 5.81 -7.81 8.40
N ILE A 50 6.78 -6.94 8.71
CA ILE A 50 8.20 -7.28 8.79
C ILE A 50 8.72 -6.89 10.17
N ASP A 51 9.19 -7.88 10.95
CA ASP A 51 9.91 -7.65 12.21
C ASP A 51 11.43 -7.68 11.92
N GLU A 52 12.02 -6.49 11.78
CA GLU A 52 13.46 -6.34 11.56
C GLU A 52 14.30 -6.90 12.73
N GLU A 53 13.81 -6.83 13.97
CA GLU A 53 14.53 -7.35 15.13
C GLU A 53 14.53 -8.89 15.15
N GLU A 54 13.45 -9.53 14.72
CA GLU A 54 13.41 -10.98 14.52
C GLU A 54 14.40 -11.42 13.42
N ILE A 55 14.42 -10.69 12.30
CA ILE A 55 15.36 -10.96 11.20
C ILE A 55 16.80 -10.82 11.66
N ASP A 56 17.14 -9.74 12.37
CA ASP A 56 18.49 -9.52 12.90
C ASP A 56 18.90 -10.58 13.92
N ARG A 57 17.98 -11.01 14.79
CA ARG A 57 18.23 -12.13 15.71
C ARG A 57 18.52 -13.41 14.93
N ALA A 58 17.72 -13.74 13.91
CA ALA A 58 17.93 -14.92 13.07
C ALA A 58 19.29 -14.90 12.37
N ILE A 59 19.69 -13.75 11.83
CA ILE A 59 21.00 -13.52 11.20
C ILE A 59 22.14 -13.72 12.21
N ASN A 60 21.98 -13.22 13.45
CA ASN A 60 22.98 -13.37 14.49
C ASN A 60 23.18 -14.82 14.95
N TYR A 61 22.18 -15.68 14.80
CA TYR A 61 22.33 -17.13 15.06
C TYR A 61 23.15 -17.88 14.02
N ILE A 62 23.45 -17.27 12.86
CA ILE A 62 24.34 -17.87 11.85
C ILE A 62 25.75 -17.97 12.44
N PRO A 63 26.34 -19.18 12.56
CA PRO A 63 27.64 -19.35 13.23
C PRO A 63 28.81 -18.74 12.45
N SER A 64 28.72 -18.74 11.11
CA SER A 64 29.76 -18.20 10.25
C SER A 64 29.60 -16.70 10.08
N SER A 65 30.63 -15.93 10.47
CA SER A 65 30.68 -14.48 10.23
C SER A 65 30.55 -14.13 8.75
N PHE A 66 31.19 -14.93 7.88
CA PHE A 66 31.12 -14.74 6.43
C PHE A 66 29.70 -14.94 5.90
N GLN A 67 28.98 -15.96 6.37
CA GLN A 67 27.58 -16.19 5.97
C GLN A 67 26.67 -15.09 6.51
N ARG A 68 26.91 -14.61 7.73
CA ARG A 68 26.17 -13.49 8.31
C ARG A 68 26.30 -12.23 7.47
N GLU A 69 27.55 -11.87 7.14
CA GLU A 69 27.87 -10.72 6.31
C GLU A 69 27.26 -10.85 4.90
N MET A 70 27.30 -12.05 4.31
CA MET A 70 26.68 -12.31 3.00
C MET A 70 25.17 -12.06 3.02
N VAL A 71 24.46 -12.54 4.05
CA VAL A 71 23.01 -12.34 4.17
C VAL A 71 22.67 -10.87 4.41
N GLN A 72 23.41 -10.18 5.28
CA GLN A 72 23.21 -8.75 5.54
C GLN A 72 23.44 -7.90 4.28
N ASN A 73 24.51 -8.17 3.53
CA ASN A 73 24.79 -7.48 2.28
C ASN A 73 23.71 -7.71 1.23
N TYR A 74 23.15 -8.93 1.17
CA TYR A 74 22.07 -9.24 0.24
C TYR A 74 20.77 -8.52 0.61
N ILE A 75 20.41 -8.47 1.89
CA ILE A 75 19.25 -7.71 2.38
C ILE A 75 19.41 -6.22 2.07
N ALA A 76 20.57 -5.64 2.38
CA ALA A 76 20.86 -4.23 2.08
C ALA A 76 20.77 -3.93 0.57
N TYR A 77 21.23 -4.86 -0.29
CA TYR A 77 21.05 -4.74 -1.73
C TYR A 77 19.57 -4.74 -2.14
N LEU A 78 18.76 -5.66 -1.60
CA LEU A 78 17.33 -5.72 -1.90
C LEU A 78 16.61 -4.44 -1.47
N GLN A 79 16.94 -3.89 -0.28
CA GLN A 79 16.39 -2.61 0.19
C GLN A 79 16.75 -1.46 -0.75
N ALA A 80 18.02 -1.35 -1.16
CA ALA A 80 18.47 -0.31 -2.08
C ALA A 80 17.81 -0.40 -3.47
N VAL A 81 17.52 -1.60 -3.95
CA VAL A 81 16.79 -1.79 -5.22
C VAL A 81 15.35 -1.30 -5.09
N ILE A 82 14.67 -1.61 -3.99
CA ILE A 82 13.29 -1.18 -3.74
C ILE A 82 13.19 0.34 -3.62
N GLU A 83 14.12 1.00 -2.92
CA GLU A 83 14.13 2.48 -2.76
C GLU A 83 14.46 3.24 -4.06
N SER A 84 14.97 2.53 -5.08
CA SER A 84 15.38 3.13 -6.35
C SER A 84 14.29 3.14 -7.44
N HIS A 85 13.09 2.65 -7.13
CA HIS A 85 11.92 2.61 -8.02
C HIS A 85 10.76 3.38 -7.41
#